data_AF-A0A5B2TKL9-F1
#
_entry.id   AF-A0A5B2TKL9-F1
#
_cell.length_a   1.000
_cell.length_b   1.000
_cell.length_c   1.000
_cell.angle_alpha   90.00
_cell.angle_beta   90.00
_cell.angle_gamma   90.00
#
_symmetry.space_group_name_H-M   'P 1'
#
loop_
_entity.id
_entity.type
_entity.pdbx_description
1 polymer ?
#
loop_
_entity_poly.entity_id
_entity_poly.type
_entity_poly.pdbx_seq_one_letter_code
_entity_poly.pdbx_strand_id
1 'polypeptide(L)' 'MLKWAVIFLVISVVAGALGFTGVSATMGRIAKILFGIFLLLFVVVVLLALLAGEIIL' A
#
# COMPACT_ATOMS: atom_id res chain seq x y z
N MET A 1 -7.51 0.07 -3.61
CA MET A 1 -6.78 0.51 -2.39
C MET A 1 -5.49 1.26 -2.70
N LEU A 2 -4.73 0.88 -3.74
CA LEU A 2 -3.45 1.51 -4.08
C LEU A 2 -3.51 3.04 -4.29
N LYS A 3 -4.56 3.55 -4.96
CA LYS A 3 -4.79 5.00 -5.15
C LYS A 3 -4.80 5.76 -3.83
N TRP A 4 -5.48 5.23 -2.82
CA TRP A 4 -5.56 5.84 -1.49
C TRP A 4 -4.23 5.73 -0.73
N ALA A 5 -3.49 4.63 -0.88
CA ALA A 5 -2.19 4.44 -0.25
C ALA A 5 -1.18 5.47 -0.74
N VAL A 6 -1.16 5.73 -2.06
CA VAL A 6 -0.32 6.76 -2.69
C VAL A 6 -0.72 8.15 -2.21
N ILE A 7 -2.03 8.46 -2.11
CA ILE A 7 -2.49 9.76 -1.60
C ILE A 7 -2.03 9.99 -0.16
N PHE A 8 -2.19 9.01 0.74
CA PHE A 8 -1.73 9.13 2.13
C PHE A 8 -0.21 9.23 2.26
N LEU A 9 0.53 8.56 1.37
CA LEU A 9 1.98 8.65 1.29
C LEU A 9 2.42 10.06 0.87
N VAL A 10 1.78 10.64 -0.14
CA VAL A 10 2.04 12.03 -0.58
C VAL A 10 1.73 13.01 0.56
N ILE A 11 0.59 12.87 1.23
CA ILE A 11 0.21 13.73 2.37
C ILE A 11 1.23 13.62 3.50
N SER A 12 1.68 12.40 3.85
CA SER A 12 2.71 12.18 4.87
C SER A 12 4.03 12.87 4.54
N VAL A 13 4.49 12.75 3.29
CA VAL A 13 5.72 13.39 2.82
C VAL A 13 5.61 14.91 2.84
N VAL A 14 4.50 15.47 2.35
CA VAL A 14 4.26 16.92 2.35
C VAL A 14 4.15 17.45 3.78
N ALA A 15 3.42 16.76 4.68
CA ALA A 15 3.34 17.14 6.08
C ALA A 15 4.71 17.09 6.78
N GLY A 16 5.55 16.11 6.45
CA GLY A 16 6.91 16.01 6.96
C GLY A 16 7.81 17.14 6.47
N ALA A 17 7.71 17.48 5.18
CA ALA A 17 8.47 18.56 4.55
C ALA A 17 8.12 19.95 5.13
N LEU A 18 6.86 20.14 5.53
CA LEU A 18 6.38 21.38 6.17
C LEU A 18 6.70 21.46 7.68
N GLY A 19 7.35 20.45 8.26
CA GLY A 19 7.71 20.41 9.68
C GLY A 19 6.64 19.83 10.62
N PHE A 20 5.50 19.36 10.08
CA PHE A 20 4.45 18.69 10.87
C PHE A 20 4.76 17.21 11.09
N THR A 21 5.80 16.93 11.88
CA THR A 21 6.31 15.57 12.16
C THR A 21 5.29 14.64 12.82
N GLY A 22 4.39 15.16 13.67
CA GLY A 22 3.32 14.36 14.29
C GLY A 22 2.25 13.89 13.28
N VAL A 23 1.92 14.75 12.32
CA VAL A 23 0.94 14.44 11.26
C VAL A 23 1.57 13.51 10.25
N SER A 24 2.82 13.75 9.84
CA SER A 24 3.53 12.88 8.89
C SER A 24 3.67 11.46 9.43
N ALA A 25 3.97 11.28 10.71
CA ALA A 25 4.08 9.98 11.35
C ALA A 25 2.75 9.20 11.33
N THR A 26 1.64 9.88 11.62
CA THR A 26 0.31 9.27 11.65
C THR A 26 -0.15 8.89 10.24
N MET A 27 -0.02 9.79 9.27
CA MET A 27 -0.39 9.54 7.88
C MET A 27 0.49 8.47 7.23
N GLY A 28 1.78 8.45 7.56
CA GLY A 28 2.72 7.42 7.09
C GLY A 28 2.38 6.03 7.60
N ARG A 29 1.87 5.90 8.84
CA ARG A 29 1.37 4.61 9.37
C ARG A 29 0.15 4.10 8.58
N ILE A 30 -0.80 4.98 8.30
CA ILE A 30 -2.01 4.63 7.52
C ILE A 30 -1.62 4.19 6.10
N ALA A 31 -0.71 4.92 5.44
CA ALA A 31 -0.21 4.56 4.12
C ALA A 31 0.42 3.16 4.09
N LYS A 32 1.25 2.82 5.10
CA LYS A 32 1.87 1.49 5.22
C LYS A 32 0.85 0.37 5.38
N ILE A 33 -0.19 0.57 6.19
CA ILE A 33 -1.26 -0.44 6.38
C ILE A 33 -1.99 -0.68 5.06
N LEU A 34 -2.37 0.38 4.36
CA LEU A 34 -3.11 0.28 3.11
C LEU A 34 -2.29 -0.35 1.99
N PHE A 35 -1.00 -0.03 1.93
CA PHE A 35 -0.06 -0.64 1.00
C PHE A 35 0.20 -2.12 1.34
N GLY A 36 0.33 -2.46 2.63
CA GLY A 36 0.52 -3.83 3.09
C GLY A 36 -0.67 -4.74 2.74
N ILE A 37 -1.90 -4.28 2.94
CA ILE A 37 -3.12 -5.02 2.56
C ILE A 37 -3.18 -5.22 1.05
N PHE A 38 -2.86 -4.19 0.27
CA PHE A 38 -2.79 -4.30 -1.19
C PHE A 38 -1.75 -5.33 -1.63
N LEU A 39 -0.56 -5.31 -1.02
CA LEU A 39 0.54 -6.20 -1.38
C LEU A 39 0.21 -7.65 -1.02
N LEU A 40 -0.42 -7.87 0.14
CA LEU A 40 -0.90 -9.20 0.54
C LEU A 40 -1.92 -9.75 -0.46
N LEU A 41 -2.95 -8.98 -0.80
CA LEU A 41 -3.94 -9.38 -1.80
C LEU A 41 -3.31 -9.61 -3.18
N PHE A 42 -2.35 -8.76 -3.57
CA PHE A 42 -1.65 -8.91 -4.84
C PHE A 42 -0.85 -10.22 -4.90
N VAL A 43 -0.12 -10.57 -3.84
CA VAL A 43 0.59 -11.85 -3.75
C VAL A 43 -0.39 -13.03 -3.78
N VAL A 44 -1.49 -12.93 -3.03
CA VAL A 44 -2.62 -13.88 -3.09
C VAL A 44 -3.47 -13.70 -4.35
N VAL A 45 -3.02 -13.00 -5.38
CA VAL A 45 -3.65 -13.10 -6.71
C VAL A 45 -2.63 -13.66 -7.70
N VAL A 46 -1.39 -13.25 -7.58
CA VAL A 46 -0.29 -13.79 -8.37
C VAL A 46 -0.11 -15.29 -8.10
N LEU A 47 -0.13 -15.74 -6.85
CA LEU A 47 0.09 -17.15 -6.53
C LEU A 47 -0.99 -18.07 -7.14
N LEU A 48 -2.26 -17.65 -7.11
CA LEU A 48 -3.35 -18.45 -7.66
C LEU A 48 -3.51 -18.26 -9.15
N ALA A 49 -3.10 -17.13 -9.73
CA ALA A 49 -2.96 -17.03 -11.17
C ALA A 49 -1.87 -17.98 -11.71
N LEU A 50 -0.73 -18.08 -11.02
CA LEU A 50 0.36 -19.00 -11.37
C LEU A 50 -0.08 -20.47 -11.22
N LEU A 51 -0.67 -20.82 -10.07
CA LEU A 51 -1.16 -22.19 -9.83
C LEU A 51 -2.34 -22.56 -10.74
N ALA A 52 -3.29 -21.65 -10.97
CA ALA A 52 -4.41 -21.92 -11.88
C ALA A 52 -3.97 -22.03 -13.35
N GLY A 53 -2.93 -21.31 -13.75
CA GLY A 53 -2.33 -21.44 -15.08
C GLY A 53 -1.76 -22.83 -15.34
N GLU A 54 -1.24 -23.50 -14.30
CA GLU A 54 -0.70 -24.86 -14.40
C GLU A 54 -1.80 -25.94 -14.42
N ILE A 55 -2.98 -25.67 -13.84
CA ILE A 55 -4.10 -26.62 -13.78
C ILE A 55 -4.92 -26.63 -15.10
N ILE A 56 -4.85 -25.55 -15.90
CA ILE A 56 -5.66 -25.37 -17.12
C ILE A 56 -4.90 -25.80 -18.41
N LEU A 57 -3.58 -26.00 -18.35
CA LEU A 57 -2.73 -26.50 -19.45
C LEU A 57 -2.50 -28.01 -19.35
#